data_AF-A0A3C0DYH3-F1
#
_entry.id   AF-A0A3C0DYH3-F1
#
_cell.length_a   1.000
_cell.length_b   1.000
_cell.length_c   1.000
_cell.angle_alpha   90.00
_cell.angle_beta   90.00
_cell.angle_gamma   90.00
#
_symmetry.space_group_name_H-M   'P 1'
#
loop_
_entity.id
_entity.type
_entity.pdbx_description
1 polymer ?
#
loop_
_entity_poly.entity_id
_entity_poly.type
_entity_poly.pdbx_seq_one_letter_code
_entity_poly.pdbx_strand_id
1 'polypeptide(L)'
;MPELSNRLPKTCWNTLVLCLLAMFPWGALSQVDVDQSLTIEQYVNDVLLGEGVSATNINFIGSTEQIGYMTGGDDVGFPIDGGLVLSSGNAADAFCAGAGCLNCSGGNPTDNDLLDIANSVPPLIGQAFSVTSVNDLCVLEFDFDPAGDYVSFNYVFGSSEYEAWENSQYNDIFAFF
;
A
#
# COMPACT_ATOMS: atom_id res chain seq x y z
N MET A 1 -67.70 -42.83 -18.59
CA MET A 1 -66.86 -43.20 -19.76
C MET A 1 -66.40 -41.91 -20.44
N PRO A 2 -65.12 -41.69 -20.75
CA PRO A 2 -63.92 -41.75 -19.90
C PRO A 2 -63.28 -40.36 -19.67
N GLU A 3 -62.32 -40.32 -18.74
CA GLU A 3 -61.48 -39.20 -18.30
C GLU A 3 -60.60 -38.59 -19.42
N LEU A 4 -60.49 -37.25 -19.43
CA LEU A 4 -59.40 -36.54 -20.08
C LEU A 4 -58.28 -36.32 -19.06
N SER A 5 -57.30 -37.22 -19.04
CA SER A 5 -56.09 -37.03 -18.25
C SER A 5 -55.19 -35.98 -18.91
N ASN A 6 -55.20 -34.75 -18.41
CA ASN A 6 -54.16 -33.76 -18.68
C ASN A 6 -52.90 -34.18 -17.94
N ARG A 7 -52.04 -34.97 -18.59
CA ARG A 7 -50.67 -35.23 -18.11
C ARG A 7 -49.73 -34.32 -18.89
N LEU A 8 -49.48 -33.13 -18.35
CA LEU A 8 -48.25 -32.41 -18.66
C LEU A 8 -47.07 -33.29 -18.18
N PRO A 9 -46.07 -33.58 -19.03
CA PRO A 9 -44.94 -34.42 -18.64
C PRO A 9 -44.14 -33.73 -17.53
N LYS A 10 -44.07 -34.36 -16.36
CA LYS A 10 -43.38 -33.90 -15.14
C LYS A 10 -41.85 -33.82 -15.28
N THR A 11 -41.31 -33.89 -16.49
CA THR A 11 -39.87 -34.05 -16.75
C THR A 11 -39.17 -32.75 -17.11
N CYS A 12 -39.87 -31.62 -17.26
CA CYS A 12 -39.23 -30.32 -17.55
C CYS A 12 -38.98 -29.43 -16.33
N TRP A 13 -39.59 -29.70 -15.17
CA TRP A 13 -39.39 -28.85 -13.99
C TRP A 13 -38.05 -29.14 -13.29
N ASN A 14 -37.64 -30.41 -13.22
CA ASN A 14 -36.40 -30.80 -12.53
C ASN A 14 -35.12 -30.41 -13.29
N THR A 15 -35.21 -30.10 -14.58
CA THR A 15 -34.06 -29.66 -15.37
C THR A 15 -33.81 -28.17 -15.25
N LEU A 16 -34.85 -27.36 -14.97
CA LEU A 16 -34.71 -25.90 -14.85
C LEU A 16 -34.17 -25.47 -13.47
N VAL A 17 -34.49 -26.23 -12.41
CA VAL A 17 -34.02 -25.94 -11.04
C VAL A 17 -32.56 -26.37 -10.84
N LEU A 18 -32.07 -27.36 -11.61
CA LEU A 18 -30.69 -27.84 -11.50
C LEU A 18 -29.65 -26.88 -12.12
N CYS A 19 -30.03 -26.04 -13.08
CA CYS A 19 -29.11 -25.08 -13.70
C CYS A 19 -28.83 -23.84 -12.83
N LEU A 20 -29.69 -23.52 -11.85
CA LEU A 20 -29.49 -22.40 -10.93
C LEU A 20 -28.52 -22.71 -9.78
N LEU A 21 -28.21 -24.00 -9.54
CA LEU A 21 -27.24 -24.42 -8.51
C LEU A 21 -25.80 -24.52 -9.03
N ALA A 22 -25.56 -24.23 -10.31
CA ALA A 22 -24.24 -24.25 -10.94
C ALA A 22 -23.57 -22.87 -11.01
N MET A 23 -24.02 -21.90 -10.20
CA MET A 23 -23.20 -20.74 -9.86
C MET A 23 -22.17 -21.21 -8.83
N PHE A 24 -21.17 -21.95 -9.31
CA PHE A 24 -19.91 -22.09 -8.61
C PHE A 24 -19.47 -20.66 -8.28
N PRO A 25 -19.30 -20.25 -7.01
CA PRO A 25 -18.51 -19.06 -6.77
C PRO A 25 -17.13 -19.44 -7.28
N TRP A 26 -16.72 -18.89 -8.42
CA TRP A 26 -15.29 -18.74 -8.66
C TRP A 26 -14.78 -18.07 -7.41
N GLY A 27 -13.91 -18.76 -6.66
CA GLY A 27 -13.30 -18.19 -5.48
C GLY A 27 -12.74 -16.84 -5.91
N ALA A 28 -13.30 -15.76 -5.36
CA ALA A 28 -12.65 -14.48 -5.45
C ALA A 28 -11.32 -14.70 -4.73
N LEU A 29 -10.22 -14.57 -5.47
CA LEU A 29 -8.94 -14.34 -4.81
C LEU A 29 -9.12 -12.96 -4.18
N SER A 30 -9.20 -12.90 -2.85
CA SER A 30 -9.05 -11.62 -2.19
C SER A 30 -7.66 -11.10 -2.56
N GLN A 31 -7.60 -9.87 -3.04
CA GLN A 31 -6.39 -9.22 -3.47
C GLN A 31 -6.19 -8.00 -2.60
N VAL A 32 -4.95 -7.74 -2.23
CA VAL A 32 -4.59 -6.46 -1.62
C VAL A 32 -4.98 -5.35 -2.59
N ASP A 33 -5.79 -4.41 -2.10
CA ASP A 33 -6.19 -3.22 -2.85
C ASP A 33 -5.42 -2.01 -2.33
N VAL A 34 -5.05 -1.10 -3.22
CA VAL A 34 -4.36 0.14 -2.89
C VAL A 34 -5.17 1.30 -3.46
N ASP A 35 -5.96 1.93 -2.61
CA ASP A 35 -6.76 3.10 -2.97
C ASP A 35 -5.86 4.35 -3.00
N GLN A 36 -5.72 4.93 -4.19
CA GLN A 36 -4.96 6.16 -4.42
C GLN A 36 -5.86 7.40 -4.59
N SER A 37 -7.16 7.29 -4.31
CA SER A 37 -8.14 8.36 -4.55
C SER A 37 -8.33 9.34 -3.40
N LEU A 38 -7.76 9.05 -2.22
CA LEU A 38 -7.87 9.91 -1.04
C LEU A 38 -6.98 11.16 -1.17
N THR A 39 -7.37 12.25 -0.50
CA THR A 39 -6.48 13.40 -0.34
C THR A 39 -5.38 13.12 0.69
N ILE A 40 -4.31 13.93 0.67
CA ILE A 40 -3.22 13.82 1.66
C ILE A 40 -3.76 13.95 3.09
N GLU A 41 -4.69 14.87 3.32
CA GLU A 41 -5.31 15.06 4.64
C GLU A 41 -6.12 13.83 5.07
N GLN A 42 -6.78 13.13 4.14
CA GLN A 42 -7.52 11.91 4.41
C GLN A 42 -6.57 10.73 4.68
N TYR A 43 -5.47 10.60 3.95
CA TYR A 43 -4.44 9.61 4.27
C TYR A 43 -3.90 9.77 5.70
N VAL A 44 -3.68 11.00 6.14
CA VAL A 44 -3.19 11.24 7.51
C VAL A 44 -4.31 10.98 8.53
N ASN A 45 -5.44 11.68 8.42
CA ASN A 45 -6.46 11.68 9.48
C ASN A 45 -7.33 10.43 9.50
N ASP A 46 -7.62 9.82 8.34
CA ASP A 46 -8.57 8.70 8.23
C ASP A 46 -7.87 7.33 8.17
N VAL A 47 -6.61 7.28 7.74
CA VAL A 47 -5.85 6.02 7.56
C VAL A 47 -4.73 5.86 8.58
N LEU A 48 -3.88 6.89 8.75
CA LEU A 48 -2.67 6.77 9.58
C LEU A 48 -2.94 7.01 11.07
N LEU A 49 -3.78 8.00 11.39
CA LEU A 49 -4.08 8.38 12.76
C LEU A 49 -5.19 7.53 13.38
N GLY A 50 -5.02 7.23 14.68
CA GLY A 50 -6.04 6.58 15.48
C GLY A 50 -7.12 7.55 15.98
N GLU A 51 -8.22 7.00 16.50
CA GLU A 51 -9.32 7.80 17.06
C GLU A 51 -8.83 8.78 18.13
N GLY A 52 -9.31 10.03 18.04
CA GLY A 52 -9.03 11.07 19.03
C GLY A 52 -7.71 11.83 18.81
N VAL A 53 -6.99 11.55 17.72
CA VAL A 53 -5.82 12.33 17.30
C VAL A 53 -6.14 13.04 15.99
N SER A 54 -5.69 14.29 15.85
CA SER A 54 -5.83 15.05 14.61
C SER A 54 -4.49 15.64 14.19
N ALA A 55 -4.23 15.64 12.89
CA ALA A 55 -3.03 16.25 12.34
C ALA A 55 -3.24 17.72 11.97
N THR A 56 -2.16 18.49 12.08
CA THR A 56 -2.01 19.86 11.57
C THR A 56 -0.72 19.97 10.76
N ASN A 57 -0.55 21.06 10.01
CA ASN A 57 0.64 21.30 9.19
C ASN A 57 1.00 20.13 8.26
N ILE A 58 -0.02 19.45 7.71
CA ILE A 58 0.16 18.33 6.81
C ILE A 58 0.83 18.83 5.52
N ASN A 59 2.00 18.27 5.22
CA ASN A 59 2.79 18.57 4.05
C ASN A 59 3.22 17.27 3.36
N PHE A 60 3.17 17.25 2.03
CA PHE A 60 3.56 16.09 1.24
C PHE A 60 4.47 16.51 0.11
N ILE A 61 5.62 15.84 0.02
CA ILE A 61 6.60 15.98 -1.05
C ILE A 61 6.59 14.68 -1.85
N GLY A 62 6.10 14.75 -3.09
CA GLY A 62 6.02 13.60 -4.00
C GLY A 62 4.86 13.74 -4.99
N SER A 63 4.64 12.70 -5.78
CA SER A 63 3.43 12.53 -6.60
C SER A 63 2.32 11.88 -5.78
N THR A 64 1.06 12.17 -6.10
CA THR A 64 -0.09 11.44 -5.55
C THR A 64 -0.07 9.95 -5.93
N GLU A 65 0.72 9.57 -6.94
CA GLU A 65 0.98 8.17 -7.31
C GLU A 65 1.88 7.44 -6.29
N GLN A 66 2.63 8.16 -5.44
CA GLN A 66 3.58 7.60 -4.47
C GLN A 66 2.95 7.22 -3.12
N ILE A 67 1.68 7.55 -2.93
CA ILE A 67 0.94 7.34 -1.68
C ILE A 67 -0.36 6.57 -1.98
N GLY A 68 -0.78 5.72 -1.05
CA GLY A 68 -2.03 4.97 -1.16
C GLY A 68 -2.45 4.32 0.15
N TYR A 69 -3.73 3.99 0.25
CA TYR A 69 -4.29 3.25 1.37
C TYR A 69 -4.44 1.78 0.99
N MET A 70 -3.69 0.92 1.67
CA MET A 70 -3.73 -0.52 1.46
C MET A 70 -4.75 -1.20 2.37
N THR A 71 -5.48 -2.18 1.81
CA THR A 71 -6.39 -3.07 2.55
C THR A 71 -6.31 -4.51 2.05
N GLY A 72 -6.70 -5.47 2.90
CA GLY A 72 -6.75 -6.90 2.53
C GLY A 72 -5.41 -7.62 2.68
N GLY A 73 -4.49 -7.07 3.46
CA GLY A 73 -3.19 -7.68 3.74
C GLY A 73 -3.30 -9.03 4.45
N ASP A 74 -4.21 -9.19 5.42
CA ASP A 74 -4.35 -10.43 6.17
C ASP A 74 -4.79 -11.59 5.26
N ASP A 75 -5.61 -11.30 4.25
CA ASP A 75 -6.14 -12.28 3.29
C ASP A 75 -5.03 -12.94 2.44
N VAL A 76 -3.90 -12.26 2.28
CA VAL A 76 -2.71 -12.78 1.58
C VAL A 76 -1.56 -13.15 2.53
N GLY A 77 -1.80 -13.08 3.85
CA GLY A 77 -0.79 -13.37 4.87
C GLY A 77 0.29 -12.29 5.02
N PHE A 78 0.00 -11.05 4.60
CA PHE A 78 0.86 -9.90 4.86
C PHE A 78 0.71 -9.48 6.34
N PRO A 79 1.79 -9.06 7.04
CA PRO A 79 1.75 -8.81 8.48
C PRO A 79 1.01 -7.52 8.90
N ILE A 80 0.50 -6.75 7.93
CA ILE A 80 -0.28 -5.53 8.15
C ILE A 80 -1.56 -5.68 7.31
N ASP A 81 -2.73 -5.74 7.94
CA ASP A 81 -3.99 -5.91 7.20
C ASP A 81 -4.34 -4.70 6.33
N GLY A 82 -4.09 -3.50 6.86
CA GLY A 82 -4.30 -2.26 6.15
C GLY A 82 -3.53 -1.11 6.77
N GLY A 83 -3.24 -0.11 5.94
CA GLY A 83 -2.46 1.05 6.35
C GLY A 83 -1.94 1.87 5.18
N LEU A 84 -1.16 2.88 5.50
CA LEU A 84 -0.58 3.78 4.50
C LEU A 84 0.61 3.13 3.80
N VAL A 85 0.66 3.26 2.48
CA VAL A 85 1.80 2.87 1.64
C VAL A 85 2.44 4.14 1.10
N LEU A 86 3.76 4.24 1.28
CA LEU A 86 4.62 5.24 0.65
C LEU A 86 5.65 4.53 -0.22
N SER A 87 5.93 5.06 -1.42
CA SER A 87 6.82 4.43 -2.40
C SER A 87 7.67 5.46 -3.16
N SER A 88 8.91 5.12 -3.49
CA SER A 88 9.73 5.89 -4.45
C SER A 88 9.20 5.74 -5.89
N GLY A 89 8.35 4.74 -6.15
CA GLY A 89 7.58 4.58 -7.37
C GLY A 89 6.07 4.69 -7.11
N ASN A 90 5.26 3.95 -7.87
CA ASN A 90 3.83 3.94 -7.61
C ASN A 90 3.52 3.09 -6.36
N ALA A 91 2.69 3.58 -5.43
CA ALA A 91 2.29 2.83 -4.23
C ALA A 91 1.53 1.53 -4.58
N ALA A 92 0.74 1.52 -5.66
CA ALA A 92 0.02 0.33 -6.11
C ALA A 92 0.95 -0.79 -6.58
N ASP A 93 2.15 -0.44 -7.10
CA ASP A 93 3.13 -1.44 -7.57
C ASP A 93 3.69 -2.32 -6.44
N ALA A 94 3.51 -1.94 -5.16
CA ALA A 94 3.86 -2.76 -4.01
C ALA A 94 3.09 -4.09 -3.95
N PHE A 95 1.87 -4.13 -4.52
CA PHE A 95 0.99 -5.31 -4.49
C PHE A 95 0.44 -5.70 -5.87
N CYS A 96 0.47 -4.80 -6.86
CA CYS A 96 0.04 -5.05 -8.22
C CYS A 96 0.96 -4.34 -9.22
N ALA A 97 1.94 -5.06 -9.76
CA ALA A 97 2.93 -4.50 -10.67
C ALA A 97 2.33 -4.00 -11.99
N GLY A 98 2.86 -2.88 -12.48
CA GLY A 98 2.58 -2.35 -13.82
C GLY A 98 1.65 -1.14 -13.84
N ALA A 99 1.34 -0.56 -12.68
CA ALA A 99 0.70 0.75 -12.62
C ALA A 99 1.64 1.82 -13.20
N GLY A 100 2.94 1.71 -12.87
CA GLY A 100 3.96 2.65 -13.30
C GLY A 100 3.78 4.01 -12.66
N CYS A 101 4.77 4.88 -12.80
CA CYS A 101 4.68 6.22 -12.27
C CYS A 101 5.22 7.26 -13.22
N LEU A 102 4.44 8.33 -13.44
CA LEU A 102 4.81 9.40 -14.34
C LEU A 102 5.62 10.50 -13.64
N ASN A 103 5.35 10.79 -12.36
CA ASN A 103 5.95 11.92 -11.65
C ASN A 103 6.56 11.54 -10.28
N CYS A 104 7.00 10.30 -10.11
CA CYS A 104 7.58 9.81 -8.84
C CYS A 104 9.05 10.21 -8.62
N SER A 105 9.60 11.14 -9.40
CA SER A 105 10.98 11.60 -9.20
C SER A 105 11.21 12.33 -7.88
N GLY A 106 10.16 12.55 -7.09
CA GLY A 106 10.15 13.50 -5.99
C GLY A 106 10.23 14.93 -6.51
N GLY A 107 9.89 15.90 -5.67
CA GLY A 107 10.27 17.29 -5.95
C GLY A 107 11.79 17.42 -6.06
N ASN A 108 12.28 18.47 -6.72
CA ASN A 108 13.66 18.89 -6.55
C ASN A 108 13.78 19.60 -5.18
N PRO A 109 13.93 18.83 -4.11
CA PRO A 109 15.11 19.02 -3.29
C PRO A 109 15.80 17.68 -2.99
N THR A 110 17.12 17.71 -2.86
CA THR A 110 17.81 16.79 -1.96
C THR A 110 17.34 17.06 -0.54
N ASP A 111 16.91 16.02 0.16
CA ASP A 111 16.66 16.08 1.60
C ASP A 111 17.99 15.92 2.35
N ASN A 112 18.39 16.95 3.09
CA ASN A 112 19.68 16.95 3.78
C ASN A 112 19.70 15.94 4.93
N ASP A 113 18.57 15.75 5.61
CA ASP A 113 18.49 14.85 6.75
C ASP A 113 18.58 13.39 6.28
N LEU A 114 17.89 13.03 5.18
CA LEU A 114 18.05 11.73 4.53
C LEU A 114 19.47 11.52 3.98
N LEU A 115 20.10 12.55 3.40
CA LEU A 115 21.47 12.46 2.91
C LEU A 115 22.48 12.25 4.06
N ASP A 116 22.29 12.91 5.20
CA ASP A 116 23.10 12.73 6.40
C ASP A 116 22.92 11.33 6.98
N ILE A 117 21.68 10.83 7.05
CA ILE A 117 21.38 9.44 7.46
C ILE A 117 22.09 8.45 6.52
N ALA A 118 21.99 8.64 5.20
CA ALA A 118 22.62 7.78 4.21
C ALA A 118 24.14 7.67 4.39
N ASN A 119 24.79 8.81 4.66
CA ASN A 119 26.23 8.86 4.88
C ASN A 119 26.65 8.39 6.29
N SER A 120 25.72 8.27 7.24
CA SER A 120 25.99 7.69 8.55
C SER A 120 26.17 6.16 8.52
N VAL A 121 25.57 5.47 7.54
CA VAL A 121 25.58 4.00 7.43
C VAL A 121 26.94 3.39 7.08
N PRO A 122 27.66 3.80 6.00
CA PRO A 122 28.91 3.17 5.61
C PRO A 122 29.92 2.94 6.76
N PRO A 123 30.22 3.93 7.64
CA PRO A 123 31.12 3.70 8.76
C PRO A 123 30.56 2.74 9.83
N LEU A 124 29.25 2.64 10.02
CA LEU A 124 28.62 1.71 10.97
C LEU A 124 28.77 0.25 10.56
N ILE A 125 28.83 -0.01 9.24
CA ILE A 125 28.98 -1.35 8.68
C ILE A 125 30.41 -1.65 8.18
N GLY A 126 31.34 -0.73 8.39
CA GLY A 126 32.75 -0.88 7.98
C GLY A 126 32.96 -0.89 6.47
N GLN A 127 32.08 -0.23 5.71
CA GLN A 127 32.16 -0.10 4.25
C GLN A 127 32.65 1.30 3.85
N ALA A 128 33.21 1.42 2.64
CA ALA A 128 33.80 2.65 2.13
C ALA A 128 33.08 3.13 0.86
N PHE A 129 31.88 3.68 1.05
CA PHE A 129 31.13 4.41 0.03
C PHE A 129 30.61 5.72 0.61
N SER A 130 30.20 6.65 -0.27
CA SER A 130 29.59 7.91 0.10
C SER A 130 28.36 8.14 -0.77
N VAL A 131 27.29 8.68 -0.19
CA VAL A 131 26.06 9.00 -0.89
C VAL A 131 26.09 10.50 -1.22
N THR A 132 25.90 10.85 -2.50
CA THR A 132 26.01 12.25 -2.95
C THR A 132 24.66 12.93 -3.16
N SER A 133 23.59 12.17 -3.30
CA SER A 133 22.22 12.65 -3.42
C SER A 133 21.22 11.58 -2.98
N VAL A 134 20.03 12.03 -2.62
CA VAL A 134 18.83 11.21 -2.45
C VAL A 134 17.86 11.57 -3.58
N ASN A 135 17.17 10.58 -4.13
CA ASN A 135 16.29 10.75 -5.29
C ASN A 135 14.92 10.13 -4.99
N ASP A 136 13.93 10.40 -5.85
CA ASP A 136 12.62 9.75 -5.83
C ASP A 136 11.90 9.86 -4.47
N LEU A 137 12.00 11.05 -3.87
CA LEU A 137 11.49 11.33 -2.53
C LEU A 137 9.96 11.19 -2.45
N CYS A 138 9.52 10.51 -1.40
CA CYS A 138 8.14 10.50 -0.93
C CYS A 138 8.16 10.81 0.56
N VAL A 139 7.84 12.06 0.91
CA VAL A 139 7.90 12.56 2.30
C VAL A 139 6.52 13.02 2.72
N LEU A 140 6.04 12.51 3.85
CA LEU A 140 4.80 12.93 4.49
C LEU A 140 5.13 13.47 5.88
N GLU A 141 4.86 14.75 6.10
CA GLU A 141 5.12 15.45 7.35
C GLU A 141 3.81 15.98 7.92
N PHE A 142 3.64 15.89 9.23
CA PHE A 142 2.51 16.48 9.93
C PHE A 142 2.80 16.60 11.42
N ASP A 143 2.15 17.57 12.06
CA ASP A 143 2.17 17.73 13.51
C ASP A 143 0.91 17.10 14.09
N PHE A 144 1.01 16.49 15.27
CA PHE A 144 -0.17 16.01 16.00
C PHE A 144 0.00 16.20 17.50
N ASP A 145 -1.13 16.40 18.19
CA ASP A 145 -1.17 16.39 19.65
C ASP A 145 -1.37 14.94 20.12
N PRO A 146 -0.38 14.32 20.81
CA PRO A 146 -0.50 12.94 21.24
C PRO A 146 -1.59 12.82 22.31
N ALA A 147 -2.49 11.85 22.14
CA ALA A 147 -3.54 11.56 23.12
C ALA A 147 -3.04 10.79 24.36
N GLY A 148 -1.77 10.34 24.36
CA GLY A 148 -1.16 9.58 25.45
C GLY A 148 0.38 9.67 25.46
N ASP A 149 1.00 8.87 26.33
CA ASP A 149 2.45 8.95 26.61
C ASP A 149 3.34 8.30 25.54
N TYR A 150 2.76 7.60 24.56
CA TYR A 150 3.48 6.82 23.56
C TYR A 150 2.89 7.00 22.16
N VAL A 151 3.79 6.98 21.18
CA VAL A 151 3.48 6.88 19.75
C VAL A 151 4.01 5.52 19.29
N SER A 152 3.16 4.76 18.60
CA SER A 152 3.53 3.44 18.09
C SER A 152 2.88 3.20 16.74
N PHE A 153 3.63 2.65 15.81
CA PHE A 153 3.13 2.18 14.51
C PHE A 153 3.88 0.91 14.14
N ASN A 154 3.22 0.05 13.37
CA ASN A 154 3.86 -1.07 12.69
C ASN A 154 4.31 -0.57 11.32
N TYR A 155 5.49 -1.00 10.87
CA TYR A 155 5.98 -0.69 9.53
C TYR A 155 6.61 -1.91 8.89
N VAL A 156 6.51 -1.98 7.57
CA VAL A 156 7.28 -2.89 6.72
C VAL A 156 8.03 -2.04 5.72
N PHE A 157 9.34 -2.25 5.62
CA PHE A 157 10.17 -1.62 4.62
C PHE A 157 10.60 -2.67 3.59
N GLY A 158 10.48 -2.33 2.31
CA GLY A 158 10.89 -3.17 1.19
C GLY A 158 11.53 -2.31 0.11
N SER A 159 12.52 -2.85 -0.57
CA SER A 159 13.28 -2.17 -1.61
C SER A 159 13.54 -3.14 -2.75
N SER A 160 13.35 -2.67 -3.99
CA SER A 160 13.73 -3.44 -5.18
C SER A 160 15.24 -3.43 -5.44
N GLU A 161 15.96 -2.49 -4.80
CA GLU A 161 17.40 -2.35 -4.90
C GLU A 161 18.15 -3.24 -3.90
N TYR A 162 17.48 -3.72 -2.84
CA TYR A 162 18.12 -4.47 -1.74
C TYR A 162 18.89 -5.73 -2.18
N GLU A 163 18.51 -6.40 -3.27
CA GLU A 163 19.20 -7.62 -3.71
C GLU A 163 20.45 -7.34 -4.57
N ALA A 164 20.65 -6.10 -5.01
CA ALA A 164 21.68 -5.74 -5.98
C ALA A 164 22.57 -4.56 -5.55
N TRP A 165 22.06 -3.69 -4.69
CA TRP A 165 22.66 -2.40 -4.35
C TRP A 165 22.75 -2.18 -2.85
N GLU A 166 22.48 -3.21 -2.05
CA GLU A 166 22.67 -3.13 -0.61
C GLU A 166 24.12 -2.75 -0.28
N ASN A 167 24.28 -1.85 0.71
CA ASN A 167 25.59 -1.34 1.12
C ASN A 167 26.37 -0.65 0.00
N SER A 168 25.68 0.01 -0.93
CA SER A 168 26.25 0.84 -1.98
C SER A 168 25.74 2.28 -1.91
N GLN A 169 26.24 3.15 -2.80
CA GLN A 169 25.75 4.53 -2.93
C GLN A 169 24.34 4.65 -3.53
N TYR A 170 23.76 3.55 -4.01
CA TYR A 170 22.44 3.46 -4.65
C TYR A 170 21.47 2.66 -3.76
N ASN A 171 21.57 2.79 -2.45
CA ASN A 171 20.71 2.05 -1.54
C ASN A 171 19.52 2.92 -1.12
N ASP A 172 18.31 2.35 -1.13
CA ASP A 172 17.11 3.00 -0.60
C ASP A 172 17.24 3.34 0.89
N ILE A 173 16.72 4.50 1.29
CA ILE A 173 16.75 5.02 2.66
C ILE A 173 15.32 5.24 3.14
N PHE A 174 15.06 4.89 4.40
CA PHE A 174 13.80 5.14 5.08
C PHE A 174 14.07 5.64 6.50
N ALA A 175 13.31 6.63 6.94
CA ALA A 175 13.48 7.26 8.26
C ALA A 175 12.14 7.73 8.82
N PHE A 176 12.05 7.73 10.15
CA PHE A 176 11.04 8.47 10.91
C PHE A 176 11.73 9.63 11.62
N PHE A 177 11.07 10.79 11.67
CA PHE A 177 11.55 12.01 12.32
C PHE A 177 10.65 12.41 13.48
#